data_AF-A0A258WH57-F1
#
_entry.id   AF-A0A258WH57-F1
#
_cell.length_a   1.000
_cell.length_b   1.000
_cell.length_c   1.000
_cell.angle_alpha   90.00
_cell.angle_beta   90.00
_cell.angle_gamma   90.00
#
_symmetry.space_group_name_H-M   'P 1'
#
loop_
_entity.id
_entity.type
_entity.pdbx_description
1 polymer ?
#
loop_
_entity_poly.entity_id
_entity_poly.type
_entity_poly.pdbx_seq_one_letter_code
_entity_poly.pdbx_strand_id
1 'polypeptide(L)' 'MEIEFNTASFKDFENVDGLDAWKRAGLFQNYLNYLDNNGRLNYRLISSSGCGPEMNILTKDHPKARKMVSFVS' A
#
# COMPACT_ATOMS: atom_id res chain seq x y z
N MET A 1 2.75 -7.34 21.75
CA MET A 1 2.90 -8.36 20.70
C MET A 1 3.80 -7.77 19.64
N GLU A 2 4.87 -8.47 19.27
CA GLU A 2 5.79 -8.02 18.22
C GLU A 2 5.32 -8.64 16.90
N ILE A 3 5.09 -7.83 15.87
CA ILE A 3 4.58 -8.31 14.57
C ILE A 3 5.77 -8.66 13.68
N GLU A 4 5.88 -9.93 13.30
CA GLU A 4 6.91 -10.42 12.39
C GLU A 4 6.59 -10.05 10.92
N PHE A 5 7.30 -9.06 10.37
CA PHE A 5 7.00 -8.50 9.05
C PHE A 5 7.11 -9.48 7.89
N ASN A 6 7.89 -10.56 8.03
CA ASN A 6 8.05 -11.54 6.94
C ASN A 6 6.81 -12.42 6.74
N THR A 7 6.02 -12.62 7.80
CA THR A 7 4.79 -13.44 7.80
C THR A 7 3.52 -12.61 7.98
N ALA A 8 3.65 -11.33 8.32
CA ALA A 8 2.54 -10.43 8.49
C ALA A 8 1.81 -10.13 7.18
N SER A 9 0.54 -9.80 7.32
CA SER A 9 -0.38 -9.30 6.30
C SER A 9 -0.93 -7.94 6.72
N PHE A 10 -1.61 -7.24 5.82
CA PHE A 10 -2.23 -5.95 6.16
C PHE A 10 -3.23 -6.05 7.34
N LYS A 11 -3.89 -7.20 7.52
CA LYS A 11 -4.88 -7.43 8.58
C LYS A 11 -4.28 -7.32 9.98
N ASP A 12 -3.02 -7.71 10.12
CA ASP A 12 -2.32 -7.70 11.41
C ASP A 12 -2.13 -6.27 11.97
N PHE A 13 -2.33 -5.25 11.12
CA PHE A 13 -2.19 -3.84 11.50
C PHE A 13 -3.54 -3.14 11.75
N GLU A 14 -4.68 -3.80 11.49
CA GLU A 14 -6.00 -3.19 11.62
C GLU A 14 -6.38 -2.95 13.09
N ASN A 15 -6.09 -3.90 13.99
CA ASN A 15 -6.56 -3.89 15.38
C ASN A 15 -5.45 -4.26 16.38
N VAL A 16 -4.32 -3.57 16.31
CA VAL A 16 -3.19 -3.81 17.23
C VAL A 16 -3.54 -3.32 18.64
N ASP A 17 -3.60 -4.25 19.59
CA ASP A 17 -3.94 -3.97 20.99
C ASP A 17 -3.03 -2.90 21.61
N GLY A 18 -3.64 -1.94 22.31
CA GLY A 18 -2.93 -0.86 23.01
C GLY A 18 -2.37 0.24 22.11
N LEU A 19 -2.57 0.19 20.79
CA LEU A 19 -2.18 1.24 19.87
C LEU A 19 -3.39 2.08 19.43
N ASP A 20 -3.24 3.41 19.53
CA ASP A 20 -4.18 4.34 18.91
C ASP A 20 -4.05 4.33 17.37
N ALA A 21 -4.94 5.07 16.69
CA ALA A 21 -4.97 5.13 15.23
C ALA A 21 -3.64 5.64 14.62
N TRP A 22 -2.98 6.59 15.26
CA TRP A 22 -1.73 7.17 14.77
C TRP A 22 -0.57 6.21 14.91
N LYS A 23 -0.47 5.52 16.05
CA LYS A 23 0.55 4.50 16.29
C LYS A 23 0.37 3.31 15.36
N ARG A 24 -0.86 2.87 15.12
CA ARG A 24 -1.16 1.83 14.12
C ARG A 24 -0.72 2.24 12.72
N ALA A 25 -1.02 3.48 12.32
CA ALA A 25 -0.57 4.01 11.03
C ALA A 25 0.96 4.04 10.91
N GLY A 26 1.67 4.47 11.96
CA GLY A 26 3.13 4.46 12.01
C GLY A 26 3.71 3.05 11.89
N LEU A 27 3.15 2.08 12.63
CA LEU A 27 3.55 0.68 12.55
C LEU A 27 3.30 0.08 11.17
N PHE A 28 2.15 0.38 10.56
CA PHE A 28 1.85 -0.05 9.20
C PHE A 28 2.80 0.58 8.17
N GLN A 29 3.19 1.84 8.34
CA GLN A 29 4.18 2.49 7.48
C GLN A 29 5.55 1.79 7.57
N ASN A 30 5.96 1.33 8.77
CA ASN A 30 7.20 0.56 8.92
C ASN A 30 7.14 -0.77 8.14
N TYR A 31 6.00 -1.45 8.17
CA TYR A 31 5.77 -2.66 7.36
C TYR A 31 5.81 -2.37 5.85
N LEU A 32 5.20 -1.28 5.39
CA LEU A 32 5.27 -0.87 3.98
C LEU A 32 6.71 -0.55 3.56
N ASN A 33 7.49 0.13 4.41
CA ASN A 33 8.90 0.41 4.16
C ASN A 33 9.72 -0.89 4.08
N TYR A 34 9.43 -1.86 4.96
CA TYR A 34 10.06 -3.19 4.90
C TYR A 34 9.76 -3.88 3.57
N LEU A 35 8.50 -3.88 3.11
CA LEU A 35 8.15 -4.45 1.81
C LEU A 35 8.89 -3.75 0.66
N ASP A 36 8.98 -2.41 0.69
CA ASP A 36 9.64 -1.64 -0.38
C ASP A 36 11.14 -1.91 -0.45
N ASN A 37 11.81 -1.91 0.70
CA ASN A 37 13.24 -2.21 0.83
C ASN A 37 13.59 -3.63 0.35
N ASN A 38 12.64 -4.56 0.40
CA ASN A 38 12.81 -5.93 -0.06
C ASN A 38 12.25 -6.17 -1.48
N GLY A 39 11.84 -5.13 -2.20
CA GLY A 39 11.28 -5.25 -3.56
C GLY A 39 9.91 -5.95 -3.60
N ARG A 40 9.22 -6.06 -2.47
CA ARG A 40 7.91 -6.73 -2.31
C ARG A 40 6.73 -5.75 -2.33
N LEU A 41 6.98 -4.44 -2.32
CA LEU A 41 5.93 -3.41 -2.44
C LEU A 41 5.65 -3.06 -3.91
N ASN A 42 4.97 -3.95 -4.62
CA ASN A 42 4.68 -3.82 -6.07
C ASN A 42 3.23 -3.43 -6.39
N TYR A 43 2.35 -3.35 -5.40
CA TYR A 43 0.90 -3.16 -5.62
C TYR A 43 0.41 -1.72 -5.44
N ARG A 44 1.29 -0.77 -5.09
CA ARG A 44 0.88 0.62 -4.87
C ARG A 44 0.65 1.33 -6.21
N LEU A 45 -0.61 1.47 -6.58
CA LEU A 45 -1.07 2.27 -7.71
C LEU A 45 -1.52 3.63 -7.20
N ILE A 46 -0.97 4.71 -7.75
CA ILE A 46 -1.37 6.07 -7.40
C ILE A 46 -2.16 6.64 -8.58
N SER A 47 -3.45 6.91 -8.37
CA SER A 47 -4.25 7.62 -9.38
C SER A 47 -3.92 9.11 -9.38
N SER A 48 -3.70 9.66 -10.56
CA SER A 48 -3.59 11.11 -10.78
C SER A 48 -4.82 11.70 -11.49
N SER A 49 -5.87 10.90 -11.67
CA SER A 49 -7.18 11.31 -12.19
C SER A 49 -8.30 10.92 -11.21
N GLY A 50 -9.53 11.37 -11.50
CA GLY A 50 -10.72 10.87 -10.82
C GLY A 50 -10.97 9.37 -11.07
N CYS A 51 -12.03 8.85 -10.48
CA CYS A 51 -12.45 7.46 -10.61
C CYS A 51 -13.26 7.27 -11.90
N GLY A 52 -12.91 6.25 -12.70
CA GLY A 52 -13.60 5.93 -13.95
C GLY A 52 -13.08 4.63 -14.56
N PRO A 53 -13.68 4.16 -15.67
CA PRO A 53 -13.21 2.95 -16.37
C PRO A 53 -11.79 3.12 -16.93
N GLU A 54 -11.38 4.37 -17.18
CA GLU A 54 -10.03 4.73 -17.59
C GLU A 54 -9.44 5.68 -16.55
N MET A 55 -8.22 5.38 -16.09
CA MET A 55 -7.55 6.13 -15.04
C MET A 55 -6.09 6.40 -15.39
N ASN A 56 -5.59 7.55 -14.97
CA ASN A 56 -4.17 7.87 -15.07
C ASN A 56 -3.47 7.32 -13.82
N ILE A 57 -2.62 6.31 -14.01
CA ILE A 57 -1.94 5.59 -12.93
C ILE A 57 -0.44 5.85 -12.97
N LEU A 58 0.11 6.17 -11.81
CA LEU A 58 1.54 6.19 -11.51
C LEU A 58 1.89 4.87 -10.82
N THR A 59 3.02 4.30 -11.20
CA THR A 59 3.60 3.11 -10.56
C THR A 59 5.07 3.38 -10.26
N LYS A 60 5.69 2.55 -9.41
CA LYS A 60 7.12 2.67 -9.08
C LYS A 60 8.00 2.65 -10.35
N ASP A 61 7.67 1.77 -11.30
CA ASP A 61 8.45 1.59 -12.54
C ASP A 61 8.06 2.60 -13.64
N HIS A 62 6.93 3.29 -13.48
CA HIS A 62 6.43 4.28 -14.42
C HIS A 62 6.03 5.57 -13.68
N PRO A 63 7.01 6.47 -13.44
CA PRO A 63 6.78 7.71 -12.70
C PRO A 63 6.02 8.78 -13.50
N LYS A 64 5.76 8.53 -14.79
CA LYS A 64 4.83 9.32 -15.60
C LYS A 64 3.49 8.61 -15.61
N ALA A 65 2.42 9.33 -15.28
CA ALA A 65 1.09 8.77 -15.25
C ALA A 65 0.71 8.20 -16.63
N ARG A 66 0.18 6.98 -16.64
CA ARG A 66 -0.27 6.30 -17.86
C ARG A 66 -1.75 6.03 -17.78
N LYS A 67 -2.45 6.22 -18.89
CA LYS A 67 -3.85 5.83 -19.02
C LYS A 67 -3.94 4.30 -18.98
N MET A 68 -4.68 3.76 -18.01
CA MET A 68 -4.95 2.35 -17.81
C MET A 68 -6.46 2.13 -17.77
N VAL A 69 -6.91 0.94 -18.18
CA VAL A 69 -8.31 0.52 -18.08
C VAL A 69 -8.48 -0.33 -16.83
N SER A 70 -9.43 0.04 -15.96
CA SER A 70 -9.81 -0.79 -14.81
C SER A 70 -10.76 -1.90 -15.26
N PHE A 71 -10.35 -3.16 -15.08
CA PHE A 71 -11.19 -4.32 -15.36
C PHE A 71 -12.03 -4.77 -14.15
N VAL A 72 -11.97 -4.02 -13.04
CA VAL A 72 -12.76 -4.32 -11.84
C VAL A 72 -14.15 -3.70 -12.02
N SER A 73 -15.16 -4.57 -12.16
CA SER A 73 -16.59 -4.25 -12.19
C SER A 73 -17.17 -4.10 -10.78
#